data_AF-A0A392PEI9-F1
#
_entry.id   AF-A0A392PEI9-F1
#
_cell.length_a   1.000
_cell.length_b   1.000
_cell.length_c   1.000
_cell.angle_alpha   90.00
_cell.angle_beta   90.00
_cell.angle_gamma   90.00
#
_symmetry.space_group_name_H-M   'P 1'
#
loop_
_entity.id
_entity.type
_entity.pdbx_description
1 polymer ?
#
loop_
_entity_poly.entity_id
_entity_poly.type
_entity_poly.pdbx_seq_one_letter_code
_entity_poly.pdbx_strand_id
1 'polypeptide(L)'
;MELVEVGPSMDMVIRRHRPPNESVRKEAMRTSRDKPKKKEKNVKKDPLQGKIGNVYIPDQKIGEMALPNKSKGVKRERREAKQKHGSDDHASKKKKEDS
;
A
#
# COMPACT_ATOMS: atom_id res chain seq x y z
N MET A 1 -9.91 17.35 52.60
CA MET A 1 -11.13 16.52 52.54
C MET A 1 -10.86 15.30 53.37
N GLU A 2 -11.68 15.07 54.38
CA GLU A 2 -11.58 13.92 55.27
C GLU A 2 -12.75 12.97 54.98
N LEU A 3 -12.52 11.67 55.16
CA LEU A 3 -13.52 10.63 54.93
C LEU A 3 -14.44 10.56 56.16
N VAL A 4 -15.75 10.61 55.92
CA VAL A 4 -16.78 10.36 56.95
C VAL A 4 -17.32 8.96 56.70
N GLU A 5 -17.16 8.07 57.68
CA GLU A 5 -17.67 6.71 57.57
C GLU A 5 -19.19 6.71 57.65
N VAL A 6 -19.82 6.24 56.57
CA VAL A 6 -21.27 6.08 56.47
C VAL A 6 -21.55 4.70 55.87
N GLY A 7 -22.36 3.91 56.57
CA GLY A 7 -22.74 2.56 56.17
C GLY A 7 -22.10 1.46 57.04
N PRO A 8 -22.47 0.20 56.80
CA PRO A 8 -21.97 -0.92 57.58
C PRO A 8 -20.50 -1.21 57.27
N SER A 9 -19.70 -1.36 58.32
CA SER A 9 -18.36 -1.93 58.28
C SER A 9 -18.46 -3.46 58.30
N MET A 10 -17.85 -4.13 57.33
CA MET A 10 -17.86 -5.60 57.21
C MET A 10 -16.49 -6.14 56.83
N ASP A 11 -16.06 -7.16 57.56
CA ASP A 11 -14.85 -7.94 57.28
C ASP A 11 -15.20 -9.22 56.52
N MET A 12 -14.58 -9.43 55.36
CA MET A 12 -14.85 -10.60 54.51
C MET A 12 -13.66 -11.58 54.53
N VAL A 13 -13.96 -12.88 54.59
CA VAL A 13 -12.97 -13.96 54.49
C VAL A 13 -13.37 -14.90 53.35
N ILE A 14 -12.41 -15.24 52.49
CA ILE A 14 -12.65 -16.14 51.36
C ILE A 14 -12.84 -17.57 51.87
N ARG A 15 -13.94 -18.21 51.46
CA ARG A 15 -14.24 -19.62 51.76
C ARG A 15 -14.34 -20.41 50.45
N ARG A 16 -14.97 -21.59 50.50
CA ARG A 16 -15.16 -22.43 49.31
C ARG A 16 -16.00 -21.70 48.26
N HIS A 17 -15.58 -21.80 47.00
CA HIS A 17 -16.30 -21.26 45.85
C HIS A 17 -16.42 -22.33 44.76
N ARG A 18 -17.42 -22.17 43.88
CA ARG A 18 -17.62 -23.04 42.72
C ARG A 18 -17.48 -22.19 41.45
N PRO A 19 -16.42 -22.38 40.65
CA PRO A 19 -16.27 -21.63 39.40
C PRO A 19 -17.33 -22.06 38.38
N PRO A 20 -17.77 -21.16 37.50
CA PRO A 20 -18.69 -21.50 36.42
C PRO A 20 -17.99 -22.35 35.35
N ASN A 21 -18.77 -23.18 34.66
CA ASN A 21 -18.28 -23.89 33.48
C ASN A 21 -17.88 -22.90 32.37
N GLU A 22 -16.88 -23.26 31.56
CA GLU A 22 -16.34 -22.40 30.51
C GLU A 22 -17.39 -22.03 29.45
N SER A 23 -18.29 -22.96 29.11
CA SER A 23 -19.40 -22.72 28.18
C SER A 23 -20.31 -21.59 28.67
N VAL A 24 -20.77 -21.69 29.92
CA VAL A 24 -21.65 -20.71 30.56
C VAL A 24 -20.94 -19.37 30.72
N ARG A 25 -19.67 -19.37 31.11
CA ARG A 25 -18.87 -18.14 31.22
C ARG A 25 -18.75 -17.44 29.87
N LYS A 26 -18.51 -18.18 28.79
CA LYS A 26 -18.37 -17.63 27.44
C LYS A 26 -19.68 -17.07 26.89
N GLU A 27 -20.79 -17.72 27.22
CA GLU A 27 -22.12 -17.25 26.84
C GLU A 27 -22.51 -15.97 27.61
N ALA A 28 -22.33 -15.95 28.94
CA ALA A 28 -22.62 -14.80 29.77
C ALA A 28 -21.74 -13.58 29.42
N MET A 29 -20.49 -13.82 29.04
CA MET A 29 -19.54 -12.78 28.61
C MET A 29 -19.65 -12.44 27.11
N ARG A 30 -20.67 -12.95 26.41
CA ARG A 30 -20.87 -12.64 25.00
C ARG A 30 -21.24 -11.18 24.83
N THR A 31 -20.44 -10.49 24.05
CA THR A 31 -20.66 -9.09 23.76
C THR A 31 -21.71 -8.88 22.68
N SER A 32 -22.45 -7.76 22.71
CA SER A 32 -23.44 -7.42 21.68
C SER A 32 -22.83 -7.46 20.27
N ARG A 33 -23.62 -7.91 19.28
CA ARG A 33 -23.21 -8.00 17.88
C ARG A 33 -23.00 -6.63 17.24
N ASP A 34 -23.74 -5.62 17.72
CA ASP A 34 -23.71 -4.24 17.21
C ASP A 34 -22.57 -3.40 17.79
N LYS A 35 -21.59 -4.03 18.42
CA LYS A 35 -20.37 -3.32 18.84
C LYS A 35 -19.73 -2.64 17.64
N PRO A 36 -19.17 -1.42 17.82
CA PRO A 36 -18.48 -0.74 16.74
C PRO A 36 -17.43 -1.68 16.17
N LYS A 37 -17.61 -2.03 14.89
CA LYS A 37 -16.76 -3.00 14.20
C LYS A 37 -15.31 -2.61 14.40
N LYS A 38 -14.47 -3.59 14.75
CA LYS A 38 -13.01 -3.40 14.76
C LYS A 38 -12.61 -2.79 13.42
N LYS A 39 -11.63 -1.88 13.45
CA LYS A 39 -11.15 -1.16 12.26
C LYS A 39 -10.89 -2.18 11.14
N GLU A 40 -11.62 -2.03 10.03
CA GLU A 40 -11.37 -2.77 8.79
C GLU A 40 -9.99 -2.31 8.26
N LYS A 41 -9.07 -3.24 7.98
CA LYS A 41 -7.72 -2.90 7.53
C LYS A 41 -7.81 -2.12 6.22
N ASN A 42 -6.98 -1.08 6.07
CA ASN A 42 -6.93 -0.19 4.90
C ASN A 42 -8.22 0.60 4.64
N VAL A 43 -9.18 0.61 5.56
CA VAL A 43 -10.44 1.34 5.43
C VAL A 43 -10.53 2.38 6.54
N LYS A 44 -10.74 3.64 6.15
CA LYS A 44 -11.00 4.76 7.06
C LYS A 44 -12.39 5.31 6.79
N LYS A 45 -13.09 5.74 7.84
CA LYS A 45 -14.32 6.52 7.73
C LYS A 45 -13.97 7.96 8.09
N ASP A 46 -14.03 8.84 7.11
CA ASP A 46 -13.83 10.27 7.26
C ASP A 46 -15.21 10.96 7.33
N PRO A 47 -15.48 11.86 8.31
CA PRO A 47 -16.74 12.58 8.39
C PRO A 47 -17.07 13.43 7.14
N LEU A 48 -16.05 13.86 6.39
CA LEU A 48 -16.23 14.70 5.20
C LEU A 48 -16.26 13.89 3.89
N GLN A 49 -15.24 13.06 3.65
CA GLN A 49 -15.08 12.32 2.39
C GLN A 49 -15.73 10.92 2.40
N GLY A 50 -16.32 10.50 3.51
CA GLY A 50 -16.99 9.20 3.63
C GLY A 50 -16.01 8.03 3.83
N LYS A 51 -16.27 6.88 3.20
CA LYS A 51 -15.46 5.65 3.36
C LYS A 51 -14.29 5.66 2.37
N ILE A 52 -13.06 5.79 2.88
CA ILE A 52 -11.82 5.84 2.09
C ILE A 52 -11.07 4.51 2.23
N GLY A 53 -10.61 3.96 1.10
CA GLY A 53 -9.75 2.78 1.04
C GLY A 53 -8.31 3.15 0.63
N ASN A 54 -7.32 2.64 1.33
CA ASN A 54 -5.91 2.81 0.97
C ASN A 54 -5.42 1.65 0.10
N VAL A 55 -4.87 1.95 -1.08
CA VAL A 55 -4.18 0.99 -1.95
C VAL A 55 -2.67 1.17 -1.80
N TYR A 56 -1.97 0.10 -1.41
CA TYR A 56 -0.52 0.12 -1.33
C TYR A 56 0.08 -0.34 -2.66
N ILE A 57 0.73 0.58 -3.37
CA ILE A 57 1.46 0.28 -4.59
C ILE A 57 2.88 -0.11 -4.17
N PRO A 58 3.36 -1.33 -4.51
CA PRO A 58 4.72 -1.75 -4.20
C PRO A 58 5.74 -0.96 -5.03
N ASP A 59 7.00 -1.00 -4.60
CA ASP A 59 8.10 -0.37 -5.33
C ASP A 59 8.23 -0.95 -6.75
N GLN A 60 8.34 -0.06 -7.75
CA GLN A 60 8.36 -0.42 -9.17
C GLN A 60 9.81 -0.38 -9.69
N LYS A 61 10.43 -1.55 -9.76
CA LYS A 61 11.81 -1.71 -10.24
C LYS A 61 11.90 -1.67 -11.78
N ILE A 62 11.76 -0.49 -12.36
CA ILE A 62 11.78 -0.30 -13.82
C ILE A 62 13.20 -0.47 -14.40
N GLY A 63 14.25 -0.20 -13.62
CA GLY A 63 15.65 -0.28 -14.06
C GLY A 63 16.19 -1.70 -14.24
N GLU A 64 15.62 -2.69 -13.55
CA GLU A 64 16.01 -4.11 -13.69
C GLU A 64 15.41 -4.75 -14.95
N MET A 65 14.39 -4.14 -15.54
CA MET A 65 13.72 -4.67 -16.72
C MET A 65 14.50 -4.35 -17.99
N ALA A 66 14.90 -5.39 -18.72
CA ALA A 66 15.45 -5.21 -20.07
C ALA A 66 14.39 -4.56 -20.97
N LEU A 67 14.77 -3.48 -21.67
CA LEU A 67 13.86 -2.77 -22.57
C LEU A 67 13.23 -3.75 -23.57
N PRO A 68 11.89 -3.79 -23.69
CA PRO A 68 11.20 -4.76 -24.54
C PRO A 68 11.49 -4.56 -26.04
N ASN A 69 11.92 -3.36 -26.44
CA ASN A 69 12.27 -3.07 -27.83
C ASN A 69 13.79 -2.92 -28.00
N LYS A 70 14.47 -4.03 -28.33
CA LYS A 70 15.88 -4.05 -28.78
C LYS A 70 15.99 -3.90 -30.30
N SER A 71 15.26 -2.95 -30.90
CA SER A 71 15.32 -2.74 -32.35
C SER A 71 16.74 -2.38 -32.81
N LYS A 72 17.11 -2.87 -34.00
CA LYS A 72 18.42 -2.61 -34.61
C LYS A 72 18.71 -1.11 -34.85
N GLY A 73 17.68 -0.26 -34.83
CA GLY A 73 17.81 1.20 -35.01
C GLY A 73 18.24 1.96 -33.75
N VAL A 74 18.04 1.38 -32.56
CA VAL A 74 18.41 2.01 -31.28
C VAL A 74 19.84 1.62 -30.87
N LYS A 75 20.42 0.61 -31.52
CA LYS A 75 21.80 0.18 -31.29
C LYS A 75 22.79 1.26 -31.68
N ARG A 76 23.73 1.55 -30.76
CA ARG A 76 24.77 2.57 -30.89
C ARG A 76 25.63 2.39 -32.15
N GLU A 77 26.03 1.15 -32.43
CA GLU A 77 26.81 0.77 -33.62
C GLU A 77 26.22 1.34 -34.93
N ARG A 78 24.88 1.33 -35.08
CA ARG A 78 24.22 1.80 -36.31
C ARG A 78 24.09 3.32 -36.38
N ARG A 79 23.99 4.00 -35.23
CA ARG A 79 24.00 5.48 -35.17
C ARG A 79 25.38 6.02 -35.51
N GLU A 80 26.42 5.38 -34.99
CA GLU A 80 27.82 5.74 -35.27
C GLU A 80 28.17 5.45 -36.74
N ALA A 81 27.73 4.32 -37.30
CA ALA A 81 27.89 4.03 -38.72
C ALA A 81 27.21 5.09 -39.62
N LYS A 82 25.99 5.54 -39.28
CA LYS A 82 25.31 6.61 -40.03
C LYS A 82 26.01 7.97 -39.91
N GLN A 83 26.55 8.31 -38.74
CA GLN A 83 27.30 9.57 -38.59
C GLN A 83 28.65 9.52 -39.31
N LYS A 84 29.31 8.36 -39.36
CA LYS A 84 30.56 8.13 -40.10
C LYS A 84 30.36 8.11 -41.62
N HIS A 85 29.24 7.58 -42.11
CA HIS A 85 28.94 7.53 -43.56
C HIS A 85 28.25 8.79 -44.09
N GLY A 86 27.78 9.69 -43.23
CA GLY A 86 27.06 10.90 -43.61
C GLY A 86 27.95 12.08 -44.06
N SER A 87 29.28 11.95 -44.01
CA SER A 87 30.21 13.01 -44.44
C SER A 87 30.68 12.90 -45.89
N ASP A 88 30.49 11.75 -46.56
CA ASP A 88 31.17 11.46 -47.84
C ASP A 88 30.27 11.41 -49.09
N ASP A 89 28.98 11.79 -49.01
CA ASP A 89 28.08 11.76 -50.18
C ASP A 89 27.29 13.08 -50.40
N HIS A 90 28.01 14.20 -50.38
CA HIS A 90 27.56 15.44 -51.03
C HIS A 90 28.54 15.91 -52.11
N ALA A 91 29.13 14.98 -52.85
CA ALA A 91 29.90 15.29 -54.06
C ALA A 91 28.97 15.42 -55.28
N SER A 92 28.73 16.67 -55.69
CA SER A 92 28.38 17.12 -57.05
C SER A 92 27.22 16.43 -57.77
N LYS A 93 26.00 16.93 -57.56
CA LYS A 93 24.95 16.87 -58.58
C LYS A 93 25.27 17.93 -59.64
N LYS A 94 26.04 17.55 -60.68
CA LYS A 94 26.33 18.39 -61.85
C LYS A 94 25.02 18.94 -62.43
N LYS A 95 24.91 20.27 -62.53
CA LYS A 95 23.91 20.93 -63.37
C LYS A 95 24.23 20.61 -64.83
N LYS A 96 23.21 20.21 -65.59
CA LYS A 96 23.26 20.18 -67.06
C LYS A 96 22.49 21.42 -67.51
N GLU A 97 23.20 22.38 -68.08
CA GLU A 97 22.62 23.55 -68.76
C GLU A 97 22.09 23.14 -70.16
N ASP A 98 21.06 23.86 -70.57
CA ASP A 98 20.22 23.66 -71.76
C ASP A 98 20.95 23.78 -73.10
N SER A 99 20.47 23.00 -74.09
CA SER A 99 20.31 23.42 -75.48
C SER A 99 19.25 22.58 -76.19
#